data_AF-A0A847CUX2-F1
#
_entry.id   AF-A0A847CUX2-F1
#
_cell.length_a   1.000
_cell.length_b   1.000
_cell.length_c   1.000
_cell.angle_alpha   90.00
_cell.angle_beta   90.00
_cell.angle_gamma   90.00
#
_symmetry.space_group_name_H-M   'P 1'
#
loop_
_entity.id
_entity.type
_entity.pdbx_description
1 polymer ?
#
loop_
_entity_poly.entity_id
_entity_poly.type
_entity_poly.pdbx_seq_one_letter_code
_entity_poly.pdbx_strand_id
1 'polypeptide(L)' 'VICHGGPIADPEDAKYIIENTNGVDGFFGASSIERFAAEKGIKEQTEKFKAIKK' A
#
# COMPACT_ATOMS: atom_id res chain seq x y z
N VAL A 1 4.28 -19.64 -4.68
CA VAL A 1 2.91 -19.13 -4.44
C VAL A 1 2.98 -17.64 -4.10
N ILE A 2 1.94 -16.84 -4.35
CA ILE A 2 1.91 -15.42 -3.99
C ILE A 2 0.84 -15.15 -2.92
N CYS A 3 1.12 -14.24 -1.98
CA CYS A 3 0.16 -13.81 -0.98
C CYS A 3 -0.64 -12.58 -1.45
N HIS A 4 -1.91 -12.49 -1.05
CA HIS A 4 -2.82 -11.41 -1.44
C HIS A 4 -4.00 -11.32 -0.46
N GLY A 5 -4.50 -10.11 -0.21
CA GLY A 5 -5.77 -9.85 0.46
C GLY A 5 -5.73 -10.05 1.98
N GLY A 6 -6.93 -10.05 2.59
CA GLY A 6 -7.08 -10.14 4.04
C GLY A 6 -6.37 -8.97 4.76
N PRO A 7 -5.61 -9.25 5.84
CA PRO A 7 -4.89 -8.22 6.59
C PRO A 7 -3.58 -7.76 5.92
N ILE A 8 -3.23 -8.25 4.72
CA ILE A 8 -1.97 -7.90 4.03
C ILE A 8 -2.19 -6.63 3.19
N ALA A 9 -2.14 -5.47 3.84
CA ALA A 9 -2.55 -4.20 3.24
C ALA A 9 -1.36 -3.29 2.92
N ASP A 10 -0.30 -3.34 3.73
CA ASP A 10 0.90 -2.50 3.60
C ASP A 10 2.17 -3.36 3.41
N PRO A 11 3.31 -2.76 2.98
CA PRO A 11 4.55 -3.50 2.73
C PRO A 11 5.04 -4.33 3.92
N GLU A 12 4.85 -3.84 5.14
CA GLU A 12 5.25 -4.51 6.38
C GLU A 12 4.48 -5.84 6.58
N ASP A 13 3.19 -5.87 6.23
CA ASP A 13 2.38 -7.08 6.33
C ASP A 13 2.84 -8.14 5.30
N ALA A 14 3.09 -7.70 4.06
CA ALA A 14 3.57 -8.58 3.00
C ALA A 14 4.93 -9.18 3.36
N LYS A 15 5.84 -8.33 3.88
CA LYS A 15 7.14 -8.76 4.39
C LYS A 15 7.00 -9.81 5.49
N TYR A 16 6.13 -9.57 6.47
CA TYR A 16 5.89 -10.54 7.54
C TYR A 16 5.50 -11.91 6.99
N ILE A 17 4.59 -11.98 6.02
CA ILE A 17 4.17 -13.26 5.43
C ILE A 17 5.32 -13.94 4.68
N ILE A 18 6.08 -13.19 3.88
CA ILE A 18 7.21 -13.71 3.11
C ILE A 18 8.30 -14.28 4.04
N GLU A 19 8.58 -13.63 5.16
CA GLU A 19 9.60 -14.07 6.11
C GLU A 19 9.15 -15.27 6.97
N ASN A 20 7.85 -15.45 7.18
CA ASN A 20 7.31 -16.45 8.11
C ASN A 20 6.61 -17.63 7.44
N THR A 21 6.56 -17.69 6.11
CA THR A 21 5.88 -18.77 5.37
C THR A 21 6.74 -19.32 4.24
N ASN A 22 7.06 -20.62 4.29
CA ASN A 22 7.81 -21.29 3.23
C ASN A 22 6.99 -21.41 1.93
N GLY A 23 7.63 -21.19 0.78
CA GLY A 23 7.02 -21.36 -0.56
C GLY A 23 6.20 -20.16 -1.06
N VAL A 24 6.24 -19.03 -0.36
CA VAL A 24 5.72 -17.74 -0.82
C VAL A 24 6.83 -16.98 -1.55
N ASP A 25 6.59 -16.61 -2.80
CA ASP A 25 7.56 -15.95 -3.69
C ASP A 25 7.37 -14.43 -3.75
N GLY A 26 6.29 -13.91 -3.17
CA GLY A 26 6.00 -12.48 -3.16
C GLY A 26 4.55 -12.14 -2.84
N PHE A 27 4.17 -10.89 -3.14
CA PHE A 27 2.87 -10.30 -2.86
C PHE A 27 2.22 -9.76 -4.14
N PHE A 28 0.91 -9.99 -4.29
CA PHE A 28 0.10 -9.40 -5.36
C PHE A 28 -0.82 -8.32 -4.79
N GLY A 29 -0.61 -7.08 -5.22
CA GLY A 29 -1.37 -5.93 -4.76
C GLY A 29 -2.36 -5.41 -5.81
N ALA A 30 -3.55 -5.02 -5.35
CA ALA A 30 -4.54 -4.29 -6.14
C ALA A 30 -4.86 -2.95 -5.45
N SER A 31 -5.84 -2.92 -4.54
CA SER A 31 -6.21 -1.70 -3.81
C SER A 31 -5.07 -1.11 -2.96
N SER A 32 -4.18 -1.94 -2.43
CA SER A 32 -3.00 -1.47 -1.68
C SER A 32 -2.01 -0.68 -2.53
N ILE A 33 -1.92 -0.99 -3.83
CA ILE A 33 -1.01 -0.34 -4.76
C ILE A 33 -1.68 0.86 -5.43
N GLU A 34 -2.88 0.69 -5.99
CA GLU A 34 -3.50 1.75 -6.79
C GLU A 34 -4.34 2.71 -5.94
N ARG A 35 -5.26 2.19 -5.11
CA ARG A 35 -6.27 3.01 -4.43
C ARG A 35 -5.65 3.78 -3.26
N PHE A 36 -4.97 3.08 -2.35
CA PHE A 36 -4.40 3.73 -1.16
C PHE A 36 -3.33 4.76 -1.50
N ALA A 37 -2.48 4.46 -2.49
CA ALA A 37 -1.48 5.41 -2.97
C ALA A 37 -2.16 6.64 -3.60
N ALA A 38 -3.18 6.44 -4.46
CA ALA A 38 -3.90 7.53 -5.09
C ALA A 38 -4.65 8.39 -4.06
N GLU A 39 -5.39 7.79 -3.13
CA GLU A 39 -6.16 8.51 -2.10
C GLU A 39 -5.26 9.38 -1.22
N LYS A 40 -4.15 8.82 -0.71
CA LYS A 40 -3.16 9.57 0.08
C LYS A 40 -2.55 10.71 -0.74
N GLY A 41 -2.06 10.40 -1.95
CA GLY A 41 -1.41 11.38 -2.83
C GLY A 41 -2.32 12.54 -3.24
N ILE A 42 -3.57 12.24 -3.64
CA ILE A 42 -4.57 13.26 -4.01
C ILE A 42 -4.87 14.18 -2.82
N LYS A 43 -5.08 13.61 -1.63
CA LYS A 43 -5.33 14.38 -0.41
C LYS A 43 -4.17 15.32 -0.10
N GLU A 44 -2.95 14.79 0.00
CA GLU A 44 -1.76 15.58 0.34
C GLU A 44 -1.49 16.70 -0.67
N GLN A 45 -1.64 16.41 -1.97
CA GLN A 45 -1.45 17.42 -3.01
C GLN A 45 -2.50 18.53 -2.91
N THR A 46 -3.75 18.16 -2.65
CA THR A 46 -4.85 19.11 -2.45
C THR A 46 -4.57 20.02 -1.25
N GLU A 47 -4.15 19.44 -0.12
CA GLU A 47 -3.80 20.19 1.09
C GLU A 47 -2.66 21.19 0.84
N LYS A 48 -1.62 20.77 0.11
CA LYS A 48 -0.49 21.65 -0.27
C LYS A 48 -0.94 22.87 -1.08
N PHE A 49 -1.80 22.69 -2.09
CA PHE A 49 -2.32 23.81 -2.86
C PHE A 49 -3.21 24.73 -2.02
N LYS A 50 -4.04 24.17 -1.14
CA LYS A 50 -4.90 24.93 -0.24
C LYS A 50 -4.12 25.77 0.78
N ALA A 51 -2.89 25.39 1.11
CA ALA A 51 -2.05 26.09 2.07
C ALA A 51 -1.36 27.35 1.51
N ILE A 52 -1.38 27.56 0.18
CA ILE A 52 -0.76 28.74 -0.44
C ILE A 52 -1.51 30.02 0.00
N LYS A 53 -0.79 30.97 0.58
CA LYS A 53 -1.30 32.29 0.97
C LYS A 53 -0.61 33.39 0.15
N LYS A 54 -1.34 34.47 -0.10
CA LYS A 54 -0.81 35.69 -0.74
C LYS A 54 0.05 36.48 0.25
#